data_AF-A0A919GHH2-F1
#
_entry.id   AF-A0A919GHH2-F1
#
_cell.length_a   1.000
_cell.length_b   1.000
_cell.length_c   1.000
_cell.angle_alpha   90.00
_cell.angle_beta   90.00
_cell.angle_gamma   90.00
#
_symmetry.space_group_name_H-M   'P 1'
#
loop_
_entity.id
_entity.type
_entity.pdbx_description
1 polymer ?
#
loop_
_entity_poly.entity_id
_entity_poly.type
_entity_poly.pdbx_seq_one_letter_code
_entity_poly.pdbx_strand_id
1 'polypeptide(L)'
;MPNASDPAARRPCRITLGAEGPLLVPGPVEVVLDDGTVATSDRFTVAVCTCRRTRTPPWCDTSHRRHRRKASRPGGTPRDGARDDDTPHSGTPRDDGPPRGAAGAGPGPAGTGGARPHDTQGEER
;
A
#
# COMPACT_ATOMS: atom_id res chain seq x y z
N MET A 1 12.14 -26.64 -37.22
CA MET A 1 12.15 -26.07 -35.85
C MET A 1 12.44 -24.59 -35.99
N PRO A 2 11.54 -23.67 -35.58
CA PRO A 2 11.80 -22.25 -35.70
C PRO A 2 12.97 -21.86 -34.77
N ASN A 3 13.92 -21.13 -35.33
CA ASN A 3 15.18 -20.74 -34.71
C ASN A 3 14.96 -19.59 -33.72
N ALA A 4 15.63 -19.63 -32.57
CA ALA A 4 15.50 -18.65 -31.47
C ALA A 4 15.98 -17.23 -31.84
N SER A 5 16.62 -17.05 -32.99
CA SER A 5 17.16 -15.76 -33.46
C SER A 5 16.27 -15.04 -34.47
N ASP A 6 15.06 -15.53 -34.78
CA ASP A 6 14.17 -14.88 -35.74
C ASP A 6 13.54 -13.60 -35.17
N PRO A 7 13.85 -12.39 -35.70
CA PRO A 7 13.27 -11.14 -35.20
C PRO A 7 11.78 -11.01 -35.52
N ALA A 8 11.24 -11.77 -36.49
CA ALA A 8 9.81 -11.82 -36.79
C ALA A 8 9.03 -12.68 -35.78
N ALA A 9 9.67 -13.64 -35.11
CA ALA A 9 9.15 -14.37 -33.96
C ALA A 9 9.19 -13.54 -32.65
N ARG A 10 9.98 -12.47 -32.61
CA ARG A 10 10.14 -11.61 -31.42
C ARG A 10 9.01 -10.59 -31.36
N ARG A 11 7.79 -11.09 -31.16
CA ARG A 11 6.61 -10.25 -30.96
C ARG A 11 6.88 -9.34 -29.76
N PRO A 12 6.77 -8.00 -29.91
CA PRO A 12 7.08 -7.09 -28.83
C PRO A 12 6.19 -7.39 -27.63
N CYS A 13 6.80 -7.45 -26.45
CA CYS A 13 6.07 -7.58 -25.21
C CYS A 13 5.30 -6.28 -24.97
N ARG A 14 3.99 -6.30 -25.20
CA ARG A 14 3.14 -5.13 -24.99
C ARG A 14 2.87 -4.97 -23.50
N ILE A 15 3.32 -3.86 -22.94
CA ILE A 15 3.13 -3.52 -21.54
C ILE A 15 2.31 -2.23 -21.44
N THR A 16 1.31 -2.22 -20.54
CA THR A 16 0.49 -1.04 -20.27
C THR A 16 0.88 -0.45 -18.91
N LEU A 17 1.21 0.84 -18.89
CA LEU A 17 1.51 1.57 -17.67
C LEU A 17 0.22 2.12 -17.05
N GLY A 18 -0.07 1.71 -15.81
CA GLY A 18 -1.07 2.38 -14.99
C GLY A 18 -0.50 3.65 -14.35
N ALA A 19 -1.35 4.65 -14.09
CA ALA A 19 -0.92 5.92 -13.50
C ALA A 19 -0.33 5.77 -12.08
N GLU A 20 -0.81 4.79 -11.30
CA GLU A 20 -0.38 4.57 -9.91
C GLU A 20 -0.26 3.07 -9.56
N GLY A 21 0.63 2.35 -10.24
CA GLY A 21 0.81 0.92 -10.01
C GLY A 21 2.16 0.38 -10.49
N PRO A 22 2.50 -0.86 -10.12
CA PRO A 22 3.68 -1.53 -10.65
C PRO A 22 3.55 -1.77 -12.16
N LEU A 23 4.70 -1.92 -12.81
CA LEU A 23 4.80 -2.37 -14.19
C LEU A 23 4.53 -3.87 -14.25
N LEU A 24 3.44 -4.29 -14.91
CA LEU A 24 3.14 -5.71 -15.10
C LEU A 24 3.82 -6.22 -16.37
N VAL A 25 4.74 -7.16 -16.20
CA VAL A 25 5.55 -7.74 -17.27
C VAL A 25 5.21 -9.22 -17.42
N PRO A 26 4.75 -9.68 -18.60
CA PRO A 26 4.68 -11.09 -18.93
C PRO A 26 6.06 -11.75 -18.77
N GLY A 27 6.14 -12.83 -17.99
CA GLY A 27 7.40 -13.52 -17.72
C GLY A 27 7.60 -14.80 -18.54
N PRO A 28 8.71 -15.54 -18.31
CA PRO A 28 9.77 -15.27 -17.33
C PRO A 28 10.61 -14.02 -17.65
N VAL A 29 11.17 -13.37 -16.63
CA VAL A 29 11.95 -12.12 -16.78
C VAL A 29 13.26 -12.15 -16.00
N GLU A 30 14.25 -11.46 -16.55
CA GLU A 30 15.48 -11.06 -15.87
C GLU A 30 15.53 -9.53 -15.84
N VAL A 31 15.77 -8.97 -14.65
CA VAL A 31 15.87 -7.52 -14.43
C VAL A 31 17.27 -7.19 -13.94
N VAL A 32 17.98 -6.37 -14.71
CA VAL A 32 19.29 -5.84 -14.33
C VAL A 32 19.08 -4.51 -13.60
N LEU A 33 19.58 -4.41 -12.38
CA LEU A 33 19.56 -3.18 -11.57
C LEU A 33 20.75 -2.28 -11.92
N ASP A 34 20.72 -1.06 -11.40
CA ASP A 34 21.76 -0.05 -11.61
C ASP A 34 23.10 -0.40 -10.96
N ASP A 35 23.08 -1.22 -9.90
CA ASP A 35 24.27 -1.80 -9.27
C ASP A 35 24.84 -3.01 -10.03
N GLY A 36 24.20 -3.43 -11.12
CA GLY A 36 24.57 -4.61 -11.91
C GLY A 36 24.00 -5.92 -11.36
N THR A 37 23.27 -5.90 -10.24
CA THR A 37 22.61 -7.09 -9.70
C THR A 37 21.50 -7.56 -10.65
N VAL A 38 21.41 -8.87 -10.87
CA VAL A 38 20.35 -9.48 -11.69
C VAL A 38 19.32 -10.14 -10.79
N ALA A 39 18.07 -9.72 -10.92
CA ALA A 39 16.93 -10.32 -10.25
C ALA A 39 16.06 -11.06 -11.28
N THR A 40 15.80 -12.34 -11.02
CA THR A 40 15.06 -13.22 -11.94
C THR A 40 13.70 -13.61 -11.39
N SER A 41 12.70 -13.75 -12.25
CA SER A 41 11.41 -14.32 -11.88
C SER A 41 10.87 -15.22 -12.99
N ASP A 42 10.46 -16.43 -12.61
CA ASP A 42 9.88 -17.46 -13.47
C ASP A 42 8.35 -17.36 -13.59
N ARG A 43 7.73 -16.38 -12.92
CA ARG A 43 6.28 -16.20 -12.94
C ARG A 43 5.80 -15.77 -14.33
N PHE A 44 4.63 -16.25 -14.74
CA PHE A 44 3.99 -15.84 -15.99
C PHE A 44 3.67 -14.35 -16.07
N THR A 45 3.52 -13.67 -14.93
CA THR A 45 3.37 -12.22 -14.86
C THR A 45 4.07 -11.72 -13.61
N VAL A 46 4.89 -10.68 -13.78
CA VAL A 46 5.79 -10.15 -12.77
C VAL A 46 5.48 -8.67 -12.58
N ALA A 47 5.39 -8.23 -11.34
CA ALA A 47 5.14 -6.84 -10.99
C ALA A 47 6.44 -6.13 -10.60
N VAL A 48 6.96 -5.27 -11.48
CA VAL A 48 8.15 -4.47 -11.24
C VAL A 48 7.77 -3.16 -10.56
N CYS A 49 8.49 -2.80 -9.50
CA CYS A 49 8.23 -1.61 -8.71
C CYS A 49 8.63 -0.35 -9.49
N THR A 50 7.70 0.59 -9.60
CA THR A 50 7.92 1.93 -10.17
C THR A 50 7.88 3.03 -9.12
N CYS A 51 7.40 2.73 -7.90
CA CYS A 51 7.22 3.72 -6.83
C CYS A 51 8.44 3.88 -5.92
N ARG A 52 9.47 3.03 -6.05
CA ARG A 52 10.69 3.01 -5.23
C ARG A 52 10.46 2.88 -3.72
N ARG A 53 9.33 2.30 -3.30
CA ARG A 53 9.00 2.07 -1.88
C ARG A 53 9.05 0.61 -1.47
N THR A 54 9.33 -0.29 -2.41
CA THR A 54 9.42 -1.71 -2.11
C THR A 54 10.60 -1.99 -1.19
N ARG A 55 10.41 -2.94 -0.27
CA ARG A 55 11.52 -3.48 0.55
C ARG A 55 12.31 -4.57 -0.18
N THR A 56 11.83 -5.00 -1.35
CA THR A 56 12.42 -6.07 -2.15
C THR A 56 12.57 -5.62 -3.60
N PRO A 57 13.44 -4.63 -3.91
CA PRO A 57 13.70 -4.24 -5.29
C PRO A 57 14.22 -5.44 -6.10
N PRO A 58 13.82 -5.59 -7.38
CA PRO A 58 12.96 -4.70 -8.17
C PRO A 58 11.45 -5.03 -8.06
N TRP A 59 11.04 -5.95 -7.19
CA TRP A 59 9.69 -6.50 -7.14
C TRP A 59 8.71 -5.63 -6.36
N CYS A 60 7.44 -5.61 -6.78
CA CYS A 60 6.39 -4.91 -6.05
C CYS A 60 5.91 -5.72 -4.84
N ASP A 61 6.05 -5.15 -3.64
CA ASP A 61 5.55 -5.66 -2.36
C ASP A 61 4.21 -5.01 -1.94
N THR A 62 3.53 -4.34 -2.87
CA THR A 62 2.30 -3.57 -2.66
C THR A 62 2.44 -2.25 -1.87
N SER A 63 3.66 -1.82 -1.53
CA SER A 63 3.93 -0.55 -0.83
C SER A 63 3.40 0.70 -1.56
N HIS A 64 3.13 0.60 -2.86
CA HIS A 64 2.48 1.68 -3.63
C HIS A 64 1.09 2.07 -3.09
N ARG A 65 0.32 1.14 -2.49
CA ARG A 65 -1.06 1.40 -2.04
C ARG A 65 -1.14 2.38 -0.87
N ARG A 66 -0.11 2.44 -0.03
CA ARG A 66 -0.08 3.25 1.20
C ARG A 66 -0.16 4.76 0.95
N HIS A 67 0.02 5.20 -0.30
CA HIS A 67 0.02 6.62 -0.66
C HIS A 67 -0.67 6.81 -2.02
N ARG A 68 -1.84 6.17 -2.22
CA ARG A 68 -2.76 6.63 -3.28
C ARG A 68 -3.17 8.05 -2.92
N ARG A 69 -2.52 9.07 -3.50
CA ARG A 69 -3.17 10.38 -3.55
C ARG A 69 -4.43 10.14 -4.35
N LYS A 70 -5.60 10.53 -3.83
CA LYS A 70 -6.86 10.46 -4.59
C LYS A 70 -6.56 10.97 -5.98
N ALA A 71 -6.61 10.09 -6.97
CA ALA A 71 -6.18 10.38 -8.33
C ALA A 71 -6.74 11.74 -8.72
N SER A 72 -5.84 12.70 -8.97
CA SER A 72 -6.24 13.95 -9.62
C SER A 72 -6.89 13.51 -10.92
N ARG A 73 -8.20 13.77 -11.03
CA ARG A 73 -8.97 13.50 -12.25
C ARG A 73 -8.19 14.05 -13.44
N PRO A 74 -7.96 13.28 -14.52
CA PRO A 74 -7.40 13.87 -15.72
C PRO A 74 -8.49 14.77 -16.32
N GLY A 75 -8.39 16.08 -16.10
CA GLY A 75 -9.30 17.07 -16.67
C GLY A 75 -10.03 17.98 -15.68
N GLY A 76 -9.31 18.69 -14.82
CA GLY A 76 -9.83 19.90 -14.17
C GLY A 76 -9.01 21.10 -14.62
N THR A 77 -9.59 22.00 -15.40
CA THR A 77 -9.03 23.34 -15.66
C THR A 77 -8.70 24.02 -14.33
N PRO A 78 -7.54 24.69 -14.17
CA PRO A 78 -7.34 25.56 -13.02
C PRO A 78 -8.43 26.63 -13.04
N ARG A 79 -9.35 26.58 -12.06
CA ARG A 79 -10.16 27.77 -11.76
C ARG A 79 -9.27 28.65 -10.90
N ASP A 80 -8.69 29.65 -11.53
CA ASP A 80 -8.25 30.85 -10.84
C ASP A 80 -9.48 31.45 -10.14
N GLY A 81 -9.42 31.58 -8.81
CA GLY A 81 -10.50 32.12 -7.98
C GLY A 81 -10.79 31.19 -6.79
N ALA A 82 -10.69 31.59 -5.53
CA ALA A 82 -10.54 32.92 -4.97
C ALA A 82 -9.81 32.81 -3.63
N ARG A 83 -9.02 33.84 -3.32
CA ARG A 83 -8.72 34.21 -1.94
C ARG A 83 -10.04 34.52 -1.25
N ASP A 84 -10.12 34.22 0.05
CA ASP A 84 -10.93 34.86 1.10
C ASP A 84 -11.37 33.81 2.13
N ASP A 85 -10.49 33.50 3.08
CA ASP A 85 -10.91 33.16 4.45
C ASP A 85 -9.93 33.81 5.43
N ASP A 86 -9.84 35.14 5.34
CA ASP A 86 -9.44 35.98 6.48
C ASP A 86 -10.75 36.40 7.14
N THR A 87 -11.32 35.49 7.95
CA THR A 87 -12.41 35.83 8.87
C THR A 87 -11.80 35.93 10.27
N PRO A 88 -11.52 37.13 10.80
CA PRO A 88 -11.15 37.30 12.19
C PRO A 88 -12.35 36.94 13.08
N HIS A 89 -12.24 35.88 13.86
CA HIS A 89 -13.21 35.60 14.91
C HIS A 89 -12.99 36.59 16.06
N SER A 90 -13.60 37.77 15.95
CA SER A 90 -13.66 38.78 17.00
C SER A 90 -14.96 38.63 17.79
N GLY A 91 -14.82 38.23 19.06
CA GLY A 91 -15.81 38.45 20.12
C GLY A 91 -16.18 37.17 20.88
N THR A 92 -16.18 37.08 22.21
CA THR A 92 -15.83 37.96 23.34
C THR A 92 -15.64 37.03 24.56
N PRO A 93 -14.90 37.41 25.62
CA PRO A 93 -14.62 36.52 26.74
C PRO A 93 -15.69 36.59 27.86
N ARG A 94 -15.80 35.45 28.58
CA ARG A 94 -16.32 35.21 29.95
C ARG A 94 -17.83 35.07 30.18
N ASP A 95 -18.19 33.94 30.80
CA ASP A 95 -18.78 33.96 32.14
C ASP A 95 -18.34 32.72 32.95
N ASP A 96 -17.86 32.97 34.17
CA ASP A 96 -17.44 31.98 35.18
C ASP A 96 -18.67 31.55 36.01
N GLY A 97 -19.10 30.28 35.88
CA GLY A 97 -20.21 29.71 36.67
C GLY A 97 -19.87 28.35 37.29
N PRO A 98 -20.34 28.04 38.52
CA PRO A 98 -19.57 27.31 39.56
C PRO A 98 -19.63 25.77 39.47
N PRO A 99 -18.73 25.04 40.19
CA PRO A 99 -18.69 23.58 40.20
C PRO A 99 -19.62 22.99 41.27
N ARG A 100 -20.39 21.96 40.89
CA ARG A 100 -21.03 20.95 41.77
C ARG A 100 -21.21 19.69 40.90
N GLY A 101 -20.78 18.48 41.20
CA GLY A 101 -20.27 17.85 42.41
C GLY A 101 -20.74 16.38 42.40
N ALA A 102 -19.79 15.45 42.32
CA ALA A 102 -19.78 14.06 42.81
C ALA A 102 -20.66 12.93 42.22
N ALA A 103 -20.03 11.74 42.27
CA ALA A 103 -20.52 10.35 42.19
C ALA A 103 -20.65 9.72 40.77
N GLY A 104 -20.00 8.60 40.44
CA GLY A 104 -19.19 7.69 41.25
C GLY A 104 -18.36 6.73 40.41
N ALA A 105 -17.31 6.22 41.04
CA ALA A 105 -16.41 5.21 40.54
C ALA A 105 -17.03 3.80 40.61
N GLY A 106 -16.69 2.95 39.65
CA GLY A 106 -16.93 1.51 39.69
C GLY A 106 -15.94 0.78 38.75
N PRO A 107 -15.02 -0.05 39.27
CA PRO A 107 -13.93 -0.65 38.51
C PRO A 107 -14.33 -1.97 37.81
N GLY A 108 -13.81 -2.23 36.61
CA GLY A 108 -13.58 -3.61 36.14
C GLY A 108 -12.44 -4.25 36.94
N PRO A 109 -12.26 -5.58 36.98
CA PRO A 109 -11.80 -6.32 35.79
C PRO A 109 -12.10 -7.84 35.78
N ALA A 110 -11.48 -8.52 34.80
CA ALA A 110 -10.88 -9.86 34.83
C ALA A 110 -11.58 -10.94 33.99
N GLY A 111 -10.80 -11.44 33.01
CA GLY A 111 -11.09 -12.63 32.25
C GLY A 111 -10.60 -13.90 32.94
N THR A 112 -11.13 -15.02 32.46
CA THR A 112 -10.60 -16.40 32.56
C THR A 112 -10.91 -17.01 31.19
N GLY A 113 -9.96 -17.55 30.41
CA GLY A 113 -9.09 -18.66 30.77
C GLY A 113 -9.70 -19.97 30.24
N GLY A 114 -9.91 -20.09 28.92
CA GLY A 114 -10.48 -21.29 28.28
C GLY A 114 -9.39 -22.19 27.70
N ALA A 115 -9.24 -23.37 28.30
CA ALA A 115 -8.25 -24.40 27.96
C ALA A 115 -8.57 -25.16 26.66
N ARG A 116 -7.51 -25.59 25.96
CA ARG A 116 -7.50 -26.82 25.14
C ARG A 116 -6.10 -27.45 25.14
N PRO A 117 -5.83 -28.54 25.87
CA PRO A 117 -4.73 -29.43 25.53
C PRO A 117 -5.09 -30.22 24.27
N HIS A 118 -4.18 -30.27 23.31
CA HIS A 118 -4.18 -31.31 22.28
C HIS A 118 -3.43 -32.50 22.86
N ASP A 119 -4.13 -33.61 22.93
CA ASP A 119 -3.63 -34.91 23.36
C ASP A 119 -2.55 -35.38 22.36
N THR A 120 -1.32 -35.53 22.84
CA THR A 120 -0.26 -36.25 22.13
C THR A 120 0.16 -37.41 23.03
N GLN A 121 -0.24 -38.64 22.72
CA GLN A 121 0.55 -39.87 22.83
C GLN A 121 -0.26 -41.14 22.49
N GLY A 122 0.45 -42.14 21.95
CA GLY A 122 -0.03 -43.39 21.37
C GLY A 122 0.77 -43.62 20.08
N GLU A 123 2.09 -43.83 20.13
CA GLU A 123 2.81 -45.01 20.64
C GLU A 123 2.38 -46.32 19.95
N GLU A 124 3.39 -47.06 19.48
CA GLU A 124 3.44 -48.49 19.12
C GLU A 124 2.60 -49.08 17.96
N ARG A 125 3.21 -49.27 16.77
CA ARG A 125 3.77 -50.56 16.29
C ARG A 125 4.29 -50.49 14.86
#